data_AF-A0A2E5I7M7-F1
#
_entry.id   AF-A0A2E5I7M7-F1
#
_cell.length_a   1.000
_cell.length_b   1.000
_cell.length_c   1.000
_cell.angle_alpha   90.00
_cell.angle_beta   90.00
_cell.angle_gamma   90.00
#
_symmetry.space_group_name_H-M   'P 1'
#
loop_
_entity.id
_entity.type
_entity.pdbx_description
1 polymer ?
#
loop_
_entity_poly.entity_id
_entity_poly.type
_entity_poly.pdbx_seq_one_letter_code
_entity_poly.pdbx_strand_id
1 'polypeptide(L)'
;MKYSMKLSGVVLMILLLVRIFRTISFGTGGEEVRPVPLLNIDEMAKRIINDDRIEIETEGGFGNEASPVSDMTVTQFQLLKRTIKQVFPSIMVVPGLSPGGTDSKHFHGLTSNIYRFIPFDRYQKEVEGIHGTNEKVTLKSLKDDITFYSQLIKNPTD
;
A
#
# COMPACT_ATOMS: atom_id res chain seq x y z
N MET A 1 -8.10 -33.62 -19.53
CA MET A 1 -7.86 -32.44 -20.37
C MET A 1 -7.41 -31.32 -19.45
N LYS A 2 -6.14 -30.91 -19.48
CA LYS A 2 -5.60 -29.84 -18.61
C LYS A 2 -5.87 -28.50 -19.28
N TYR A 3 -6.39 -27.54 -18.53
CA TYR A 3 -6.62 -26.19 -19.03
C TYR A 3 -5.49 -25.29 -18.51
N SER A 4 -4.74 -24.68 -19.43
CA SER A 4 -3.71 -23.68 -19.11
C SER A 4 -4.37 -22.30 -19.12
N MET A 5 -4.51 -21.68 -17.96
CA MET A 5 -5.04 -20.32 -17.85
C MET A 5 -3.90 -19.37 -17.51
N LYS A 6 -3.43 -18.60 -18.50
CA LYS A 6 -2.50 -17.50 -18.25
C LYS A 6 -3.31 -16.37 -17.64
N LEU A 7 -3.14 -16.09 -16.34
CA LEU A 7 -3.68 -14.88 -15.75
C LEU A 7 -2.87 -13.70 -16.30
N SER A 8 -3.42 -13.01 -17.29
CA SER A 8 -2.87 -11.72 -17.69
C SER A 8 -2.98 -10.75 -16.52
N GLY A 9 -2.04 -9.79 -16.43
CA GLY A 9 -2.01 -8.80 -15.35
C GLY A 9 -3.36 -8.11 -15.10
N VAL A 10 -4.20 -7.97 -16.13
CA VAL A 10 -5.55 -7.38 -16.06
C VAL A 10 -6.55 -8.23 -15.27
N VAL A 11 -6.55 -9.56 -15.45
CA VAL A 11 -7.46 -10.47 -14.73
C VAL A 11 -7.09 -10.55 -13.25
N LEU A 12 -5.79 -10.58 -12.96
CA LEU A 12 -5.26 -10.50 -11.60
C LEU A 12 -5.60 -9.15 -10.96
N MET A 13 -5.50 -8.04 -11.71
CA MET A 13 -5.89 -6.71 -11.26
C MET A 13 -7.38 -6.63 -10.92
N ILE A 14 -8.26 -7.22 -11.73
CA ILE A 14 -9.71 -7.23 -11.48
C ILE A 14 -10.03 -8.00 -10.20
N LEU A 15 -9.41 -9.17 -9.99
CA LEU A 15 -9.59 -9.96 -8.76
C LEU A 15 -9.03 -9.25 -7.50
N LEU A 16 -7.88 -8.57 -7.64
CA LEU A 16 -7.30 -7.74 -6.58
C LEU A 16 -8.14 -6.49 -6.29
N LEU A 17 -8.63 -5.78 -7.31
CA LEU A 17 -9.48 -4.60 -7.15
C LEU A 17 -10.79 -4.95 -6.45
N VAL A 18 -11.46 -6.03 -6.87
CA VAL A 18 -12.71 -6.51 -6.23
C VAL A 18 -12.50 -6.85 -4.75
N ARG A 19 -11.28 -7.19 -4.32
CA ARG A 19 -10.94 -7.43 -2.90
C ARG A 19 -10.40 -6.19 -2.17
N ILE A 20 -9.66 -5.30 -2.83
CA ILE A 20 -9.18 -4.04 -2.24
C ILE A 20 -10.38 -3.18 -1.84
N PHE A 21 -11.43 -3.07 -2.66
CA PHE A 21 -12.66 -2.35 -2.29
C PHE A 21 -13.40 -2.99 -1.11
N ARG A 22 -13.27 -4.31 -0.91
CA ARG A 22 -13.82 -5.01 0.26
C ARG A 22 -12.95 -4.88 1.51
N THR A 23 -11.67 -4.57 1.36
CA THR A 23 -10.69 -4.46 2.46
C THR A 23 -10.49 -3.01 2.92
N ILE A 24 -10.67 -2.04 2.01
CA ILE A 24 -10.71 -0.60 2.33
C ILE A 24 -12.19 -0.20 2.50
N SER A 25 -12.88 -0.84 3.44
CA SER A 25 -14.08 -0.25 4.03
C SER A 25 -13.64 0.46 5.31
N PHE A 26 -13.74 1.79 5.33
CA PHE A 26 -13.81 2.51 6.60
C PHE A 26 -15.13 2.08 7.23
N GLY A 27 -15.05 1.19 8.23
CA GLY A 27 -16.22 0.57 8.83
C GLY A 27 -17.24 1.60 9.31
N THR A 28 -18.44 1.56 8.74
CA THR A 28 -19.65 2.15 9.34
C THR A 28 -20.66 1.07 9.75
N GLY A 29 -20.34 -0.21 9.55
CA GLY A 29 -21.11 -1.35 10.03
C GLY A 29 -20.16 -2.41 10.55
N GLY A 30 -20.50 -3.04 11.67
CA GLY A 30 -19.68 -4.01 12.40
C GLY A 30 -19.42 -5.34 11.67
N GLU A 31 -19.07 -5.31 10.39
CA GLU A 31 -18.52 -6.46 9.69
C GLU A 31 -17.05 -6.65 10.12
N GLU A 32 -16.77 -7.86 10.60
CA GLU A 32 -15.45 -8.30 11.01
C GLU A 32 -14.48 -8.27 9.82
N VAL A 33 -13.56 -7.31 9.80
CA VAL A 33 -12.46 -7.27 8.82
C VAL A 33 -11.52 -8.43 9.14
N ARG A 34 -11.63 -9.52 8.35
CA ARG A 34 -10.73 -10.65 8.49
C ARG A 34 -9.40 -10.33 7.80
N PRO A 35 -8.26 -10.36 8.51
CA PRO A 35 -6.97 -10.28 7.85
C PRO A 35 -6.84 -11.43 6.85
N VAL A 36 -6.58 -11.11 5.59
CA VAL A 36 -6.22 -12.12 4.60
C VAL A 36 -4.90 -12.74 5.09
N PRO A 37 -4.82 -14.07 5.26
CA PRO A 37 -3.56 -14.68 5.66
C PRO A 37 -2.49 -14.32 4.63
N LEU A 38 -1.28 -14.03 5.10
CA LEU A 38 -0.08 -13.80 4.28
C LEU A 38 0.37 -15.10 3.60
N LEU A 39 -0.55 -15.83 2.97
CA LEU A 39 -0.20 -16.91 2.05
C LEU A 39 0.49 -16.27 0.85
N ASN A 40 1.51 -16.96 0.33
CA ASN A 40 2.05 -16.62 -0.98
C ASN A 40 0.90 -16.64 -1.99
N ILE A 41 0.91 -15.69 -2.94
CA ILE A 41 -0.19 -15.46 -3.88
C ILE A 41 -0.59 -16.77 -4.60
N ASP A 42 0.40 -17.60 -4.95
CA ASP A 42 0.19 -18.88 -5.62
C ASP A 42 -0.52 -19.91 -4.74
N GLU A 43 -0.18 -19.98 -3.45
CA GLU A 43 -0.86 -20.87 -2.49
C GLU A 43 -2.32 -20.45 -2.30
N MET A 44 -2.54 -19.13 -2.20
CA MET A 44 -3.89 -18.59 -2.11
C MET A 44 -4.69 -18.89 -3.39
N ALA A 45 -4.09 -18.72 -4.57
CA ALA A 45 -4.72 -19.00 -5.85
C ALA A 45 -5.10 -20.49 -5.98
N LYS A 46 -4.17 -21.40 -5.67
CA LYS A 46 -4.42 -22.87 -5.66
C LYS A 46 -5.59 -23.23 -4.76
N ARG A 47 -5.63 -22.67 -3.55
CA ARG A 47 -6.69 -22.92 -2.58
C ARG A 47 -8.06 -22.39 -3.03
N ILE A 48 -8.10 -21.21 -3.65
CA ILE A 48 -9.36 -20.60 -4.12
C ILE A 48 -9.90 -21.35 -5.33
N ILE A 49 -9.03 -21.69 -6.28
CA ILE A 49 -9.41 -22.39 -7.50
C ILE A 49 -9.82 -23.82 -7.19
N ASN A 50 -9.06 -24.52 -6.33
CA ASN A 50 -9.37 -25.85 -5.83
C ASN A 50 -9.80 -26.86 -6.92
N ASP A 51 -9.09 -26.82 -8.06
CA ASP A 51 -9.34 -27.68 -9.21
C ASP A 51 -7.99 -28.12 -9.79
N ASP A 52 -7.63 -29.38 -9.56
CA ASP A 52 -6.36 -29.97 -9.97
C ASP A 52 -6.18 -30.06 -11.51
N ARG A 53 -7.23 -29.76 -12.29
CA ARG A 53 -7.16 -29.68 -13.75
C ARG A 53 -6.61 -28.34 -14.25
N ILE A 54 -6.51 -27.35 -13.36
CA ILE A 54 -6.04 -26.00 -13.66
C ILE A 54 -4.59 -25.88 -13.17
N GLU A 55 -3.70 -25.56 -14.11
CA GLU A 55 -2.30 -25.26 -13.81
C GLU A 55 -2.14 -23.75 -13.57
N ILE A 56 -1.50 -23.39 -12.46
CA ILE A 56 -1.29 -22.00 -12.03
C ILE A 56 0.20 -21.71 -12.10
N GLU A 57 0.56 -20.72 -12.91
CA GLU A 57 1.91 -20.22 -13.06
C GLU A 57 1.90 -18.69 -12.97
N THR A 58 2.87 -18.12 -12.27
CA THR A 58 3.13 -16.68 -12.27
C THR A 58 3.79 -16.28 -13.58
N GLU A 59 3.31 -15.22 -14.24
CA GLU A 59 3.94 -14.72 -15.45
C GLU A 59 5.32 -14.09 -15.13
N GLY A 60 6.35 -14.48 -15.87
CA GLY A 60 7.73 -14.08 -15.62
C GLY A 60 7.90 -12.56 -15.55
N GLY A 61 8.39 -12.07 -14.41
CA GLY A 61 8.61 -10.64 -14.15
C GLY A 61 7.38 -9.89 -13.61
N PHE A 62 6.22 -10.53 -13.53
CA PHE A 62 4.97 -9.95 -13.02
C PHE A 62 4.39 -10.80 -11.87
N GLY A 63 4.76 -10.44 -10.64
CA GLY A 63 4.24 -11.06 -9.42
C GLY A 63 5.13 -10.69 -8.24
N ASN A 64 4.61 -9.88 -7.32
CA ASN A 64 5.32 -9.58 -6.07
C ASN A 64 4.44 -10.01 -4.92
N GLU A 65 5.03 -10.72 -3.97
CA GLU A 65 4.38 -10.99 -2.70
C GLU A 65 4.12 -9.70 -1.93
N ALA A 66 3.23 -9.79 -0.93
CA ALA A 66 2.96 -8.68 -0.04
C ALA A 66 4.27 -8.17 0.57
N SER A 67 4.44 -6.83 0.61
CA SER A 67 5.63 -6.26 1.25
C SER A 67 5.67 -6.61 2.74
N PRO A 68 6.87 -6.83 3.33
CA PRO A 68 7.02 -7.00 4.76
C PRO A 68 6.43 -5.82 5.56
N VAL A 69 6.06 -6.08 6.82
CA VAL A 69 5.62 -5.05 7.75
C VAL A 69 6.85 -4.33 8.31
N SER A 70 6.94 -3.01 8.10
CA SER A 70 8.02 -2.19 8.65
C SER A 70 7.86 -1.99 10.16
N ASP A 71 8.98 -2.05 10.89
CA ASP A 71 9.00 -1.86 12.34
C ASP A 71 8.69 -0.40 12.71
N MET A 72 7.88 -0.20 13.75
CA MET A 72 7.48 1.11 14.24
C MET A 72 8.22 1.52 15.52
N THR A 73 9.01 0.63 16.10
CA THR A 73 9.72 0.85 17.37
C THR A 73 11.08 1.49 17.16
N VAL A 74 11.62 1.42 15.94
CA VAL A 74 12.95 1.92 15.58
C VAL A 74 13.02 3.43 15.37
N THR A 75 14.24 3.98 15.49
CA THR A 75 14.52 5.43 15.36
C THR A 75 14.02 6.03 14.06
N GLN A 76 14.03 5.29 12.95
CA GLN A 76 13.57 5.78 11.65
C GLN A 76 12.07 6.09 11.65
N PHE A 77 11.25 5.25 12.29
CA PHE A 77 9.83 5.54 12.47
C PHE A 77 9.61 6.69 13.45
N GLN A 78 10.40 6.78 14.53
CA GLN A 78 10.30 7.90 15.47
C GLN A 78 10.68 9.23 14.82
N LEU A 79 11.68 9.26 13.94
CA LEU A 79 12.04 10.41 13.12
C LEU A 79 10.88 10.83 12.22
N LEU A 80 10.24 9.88 11.54
CA LEU A 80 9.06 10.14 10.72
C LEU A 80 7.93 10.73 11.57
N LYS A 81 7.59 10.08 12.69
CA LYS A 81 6.56 10.54 13.63
C LYS A 81 6.84 11.94 14.17
N ARG A 82 8.09 12.23 14.55
CA ARG A 82 8.53 13.56 15.01
C ARG A 82 8.34 14.61 13.93
N THR A 83 8.76 14.32 12.71
CA THR A 83 8.60 15.21 11.55
C THR A 83 7.13 15.51 11.29
N ILE A 84 6.29 14.47 11.27
CA ILE A 84 4.83 14.63 11.09
C ILE A 84 4.26 15.56 12.16
N LYS A 85 4.65 15.39 13.43
CA LYS A 85 4.17 16.23 14.54
C LYS A 85 4.67 17.67 14.51
N GLN A 86 5.85 17.93 13.95
CA GLN A 86 6.35 19.30 13.78
C GLN A 86 5.58 20.08 12.71
N VAL A 87 5.21 19.40 11.62
CA VAL A 87 4.51 20.03 10.49
C VAL A 87 3.00 20.05 10.72
N PHE A 88 2.46 19.02 11.38
CA PHE A 88 1.05 18.84 11.66
C PHE A 88 0.82 18.55 13.16
N PRO A 89 0.86 19.56 14.05
CA PRO A 89 0.84 19.34 15.50
C PRO A 89 -0.40 18.58 16.01
N SER A 90 -1.56 18.86 15.40
CA SER A 90 -2.86 18.39 15.85
C SER A 90 -3.24 16.99 15.38
N ILE A 91 -2.44 16.32 14.52
CA ILE A 91 -2.82 15.01 13.95
C ILE A 91 -2.24 13.84 14.74
N MET A 92 -2.99 12.75 14.87
CA MET A 92 -2.48 11.50 15.44
C MET A 92 -1.71 10.70 14.38
N VAL A 93 -0.58 10.11 14.76
CA VAL A 93 0.21 9.24 13.88
C VAL A 93 -0.13 7.80 14.21
N VAL A 94 -0.72 7.10 13.25
CA VAL A 94 -1.03 5.66 13.35
C VAL A 94 -0.48 4.93 12.12
N PRO A 95 0.00 3.69 12.26
CA PRO A 95 0.35 2.88 11.09
C PRO A 95 -0.89 2.54 10.27
N GLY A 96 -0.69 2.37 8.96
CA GLY A 96 -1.73 1.94 8.05
C GLY A 96 -1.16 1.14 6.89
N LEU A 97 -2.04 0.41 6.20
CA LEU A 97 -1.70 -0.27 4.97
C LEU A 97 -1.65 0.76 3.83
N SER A 98 -0.54 0.77 3.09
CA SER A 98 -0.45 1.55 1.86
C SER A 98 -0.87 0.65 0.69
N PRO A 99 -1.95 1.00 -0.04
CA PRO A 99 -2.36 0.25 -1.22
C PRO A 99 -1.45 0.57 -2.41
N GLY A 100 -1.29 -0.40 -3.31
CA GLY A 100 -0.57 -0.23 -4.58
C GLY A 100 0.88 -0.71 -4.55
N GLY A 101 1.42 -0.96 -5.75
CA GLY A 101 2.80 -1.37 -5.96
C GLY A 101 3.71 -0.17 -6.19
N THR A 102 4.17 0.47 -5.11
CA THR A 102 5.12 1.59 -5.20
C THR A 102 6.53 1.10 -5.55
N ASP A 103 7.41 2.03 -5.93
CA ASP A 103 8.83 1.73 -6.17
C ASP A 103 9.55 1.21 -4.93
N SER A 104 8.94 1.31 -3.74
CA SER A 104 9.43 0.73 -2.48
C SER A 104 9.86 -0.73 -2.61
N LYS A 105 9.25 -1.52 -3.50
CA LYS A 105 9.62 -2.91 -3.78
C LYS A 105 11.10 -3.08 -4.17
N HIS A 106 11.68 -2.08 -4.83
CA HIS A 106 13.09 -2.08 -5.25
C HIS A 106 14.06 -1.81 -4.10
N PHE A 107 13.57 -1.33 -2.96
CA PHE A 107 14.38 -0.98 -1.78
C PHE A 107 14.35 -2.05 -0.69
N HIS A 108 13.55 -3.13 -0.86
CA HIS A 108 13.45 -4.21 0.12
C HIS A 108 14.80 -4.88 0.42
N GLY A 109 15.72 -4.94 -0.54
CA GLY A 109 17.08 -5.47 -0.36
C GLY A 109 18.06 -4.49 0.31
N LEU A 110 17.68 -3.24 0.50
CA LEU A 110 18.53 -2.18 1.06
C LEU A 110 18.18 -1.87 2.52
N THR A 111 16.91 -1.99 2.90
CA THR A 111 16.45 -1.71 4.26
C THR A 111 15.10 -2.35 4.56
N SER A 112 14.88 -2.74 5.82
CA SER A 112 13.58 -3.16 6.34
C SER A 112 12.69 -1.99 6.78
N ASN A 113 13.24 -0.77 6.86
CA ASN A 113 12.55 0.39 7.41
C ASN A 113 11.94 1.24 6.27
N ILE A 114 10.84 0.74 5.69
CA ILE A 114 10.18 1.35 4.53
C ILE A 114 8.84 1.93 4.94
N TYR A 115 8.70 3.26 4.91
CA TYR A 115 7.48 3.94 5.31
C TYR A 115 6.92 4.79 4.16
N ARG A 116 5.64 4.64 3.85
CA ARG A 116 4.98 5.22 2.67
C ARG A 116 4.02 6.36 3.08
N PHE A 117 4.57 7.35 3.80
CA PHE A 117 3.80 8.52 4.22
C PHE A 117 3.69 9.54 3.08
N ILE A 118 2.50 10.13 2.94
CA ILE A 118 2.20 11.12 1.91
C ILE A 118 1.61 12.37 2.61
N PRO A 119 2.26 13.55 2.54
CA PRO A 119 1.91 14.74 3.33
C PRO A 119 0.77 15.63 2.79
N PHE A 120 -0.19 15.07 2.05
CA PHE A 120 -1.35 15.81 1.57
C PHE A 120 -2.69 15.30 2.11
N ASP A 121 -3.69 16.18 2.07
CA ASP A 121 -5.04 15.91 2.53
C ASP A 121 -5.68 14.73 1.76
N ARG A 122 -5.87 13.59 2.44
CA ARG A 122 -6.52 12.40 1.87
C ARG A 122 -8.04 12.43 2.03
N TYR A 123 -8.68 13.54 1.70
CA TYR A 123 -10.14 13.53 1.55
C TYR A 123 -10.51 12.57 0.42
N GLN A 124 -11.61 11.84 0.57
CA GLN A 124 -12.05 10.82 -0.39
C GLN A 124 -12.03 11.33 -1.84
N LYS A 125 -12.51 12.55 -2.05
CA LYS A 125 -12.55 13.22 -3.37
C LYS A 125 -11.16 13.43 -4.01
N GLU A 126 -10.13 13.70 -3.21
CA GLU A 126 -8.76 13.87 -3.71
C GLU A 126 -8.13 12.51 -4.05
N VAL A 127 -8.43 11.47 -3.25
CA VAL A 127 -7.97 10.09 -3.52
C VAL A 127 -8.60 9.52 -4.79
N GLU A 128 -9.88 9.80 -5.05
CA GLU A 128 -10.59 9.39 -6.28
C GLU A 128 -9.98 10.00 -7.55
N GLY A 129 -9.26 11.12 -7.44
CA GLY A 129 -8.59 11.77 -8.56
C GLY A 129 -7.29 11.08 -9.00
N ILE A 130 -6.69 10.24 -8.15
CA ILE A 130 -5.42 9.56 -8.47
C ILE A 130 -5.66 8.58 -9.62
N HIS A 131 -4.91 8.73 -10.72
CA HIS A 131 -5.12 7.99 -11.97
C HIS A 131 -6.48 8.26 -12.66
N GLY A 132 -7.17 9.33 -12.25
CA GLY A 132 -8.43 9.77 -12.83
C GLY A 132 -8.28 10.90 -13.85
N THR A 133 -9.38 11.26 -14.50
CA THR A 133 -9.42 12.43 -15.40
C THR A 133 -9.26 13.73 -14.60
N ASN A 134 -8.45 14.66 -15.11
CA ASN A 134 -8.18 15.95 -14.46
C ASN A 134 -7.63 15.81 -13.03
N GLU A 135 -6.72 14.85 -12.83
CA GLU A 135 -5.93 14.73 -11.61
C GLU A 135 -5.30 16.08 -11.24
N LYS A 136 -5.44 16.47 -9.97
CA LYS A 136 -5.01 17.76 -9.46
C LYS A 136 -4.69 17.67 -7.99
N VAL A 137 -3.93 18.64 -7.51
CA VAL A 137 -3.56 18.79 -6.11
C VAL A 137 -3.84 20.22 -5.68
N THR A 138 -4.25 20.42 -4.43
CA THR A 138 -4.44 21.77 -3.91
C THR A 138 -3.09 22.47 -3.68
N LEU A 139 -3.05 23.79 -3.80
CA LEU A 139 -1.84 24.55 -3.46
C LEU A 139 -1.43 24.40 -1.99
N LYS A 140 -2.38 24.12 -1.09
CA LYS A 140 -2.10 23.82 0.31
C LYS A 140 -1.36 22.50 0.43
N SER A 141 -1.90 21.43 -0.16
CA SER A 141 -1.27 20.10 -0.19
C SER A 141 0.16 20.16 -0.74
N LEU A 142 0.38 20.88 -1.84
CA LEU A 142 1.73 21.06 -2.40
C LEU A 142 2.69 21.77 -1.43
N LYS A 143 2.22 22.79 -0.71
CA LYS A 143 3.02 23.50 0.31
C LYS A 143 3.31 22.60 1.52
N ASP A 144 2.33 21.83 1.95
CA ASP A 144 2.46 20.87 3.06
C ASP A 144 3.48 19.79 2.69
N ASP A 145 3.46 19.29 1.45
CA ASP A 145 4.44 18.33 0.93
C ASP A 145 5.87 18.87 0.98
N ILE A 146 6.08 20.07 0.40
CA ILE A 146 7.41 20.72 0.39
C ILE A 146 7.90 20.96 1.81
N THR A 147 7.02 21.45 2.69
CA THR A 147 7.34 21.73 4.09
C THR A 147 7.74 20.45 4.83
N PHE A 148 6.97 19.37 4.63
CA PHE A 148 7.24 18.08 5.24
C PHE A 148 8.58 17.49 4.82
N TYR A 149 8.85 17.36 3.52
CA TYR A 149 10.10 16.77 3.06
C TYR A 149 11.31 17.64 3.44
N SER A 150 11.16 18.96 3.40
CA SER A 150 12.21 19.89 3.89
C SER A 150 12.51 19.68 5.37
N GLN A 151 11.47 19.50 6.21
CA GLN A 151 11.65 19.24 7.64
C GLN A 151 12.23 17.85 7.89
N LEU A 152 11.82 16.83 7.13
CA LEU A 152 12.33 15.47 7.25
C LEU A 152 13.84 15.42 7.01
N ILE A 153 14.32 16.09 5.96
CA ILE A 153 15.75 16.15 5.61
C ILE A 153 16.58 16.90 6.67
N LYS A 154 16.00 17.93 7.30
CA LYS A 154 16.67 18.72 8.34
C LYS A 154 16.72 18.02 9.69
N ASN A 155 15.77 17.13 9.96
CA ASN A 155 15.72 16.45 11.25
C ASN A 155 16.87 15.42 11.34
N PRO A 156 17.68 15.46 12.41
CA PRO A 156 18.77 14.51 12.58
C PRO A 156 18.23 13.09 12.80
N THR A 157 18.96 12.10 12.29
CA THR A 157 18.86 10.74 12.80
C THR A 157 19.77 10.69 14.01
N ASP A 158 19.17 10.72 15.20
CA ASP A 158 19.92 10.62 16.46
C ASP A 158 20.70 9.28 16.53
#